data_AF-A0A7S0HEX3-F1
#
_entry.id   AF-A0A7S0HEX3-F1
#
_cell.length_a   1.000
_cell.length_b   1.000
_cell.length_c   1.000
_cell.angle_alpha   90.00
_cell.angle_beta   90.00
_cell.angle_gamma   90.00
#
_symmetry.space_group_name_H-M   'P 1'
#
loop_
_entity.id
_entity.type
_entity.pdbx_description
1 polymer ?
#
loop_
_entity_poly.entity_id
_entity_poly.type
_entity_poly.pdbx_seq_one_letter_code
_entity_poly.pdbx_strand_id
1 'polypeptide(L)'
;VMVVDPAKYGLPGFTPLWPPEPCVRAIHWWGRTADKLVLARPVWFRVAIWLEIVVQGPFYALAILAFVRGESWIRLPAVVYSSVLLTIMPMVLGEQLFGPHTTTRPGLVLAVYGAYVIMPILVAWRVRHPEVFPPRIIEGMAAAAAAAELQGPAATRARHARSPQRKKRA
;
A
#
# COMPACT_ATOMS: atom_id res chain seq x y z
N VAL A 1 4.62 -25.04 -8.95
CA VAL A 1 4.13 -26.14 -9.81
C VAL A 1 3.55 -25.52 -11.07
N MET A 2 4.29 -25.55 -12.18
CA MET A 2 3.68 -25.27 -13.47
C MET A 2 2.72 -26.42 -13.74
N VAL A 3 1.45 -26.11 -13.94
CA VAL A 3 0.50 -27.10 -14.44
C VAL A 3 0.96 -27.43 -15.86
N VAL A 4 1.77 -28.49 -15.98
CA VAL A 4 2.43 -28.89 -17.24
C VAL A 4 1.38 -29.27 -18.29
N ASP A 5 0.21 -29.73 -17.84
CA ASP A 5 -0.92 -30.10 -18.68
C ASP A 5 -2.23 -29.58 -18.04
N PRO A 6 -2.82 -28.50 -18.58
CA PRO A 6 -4.08 -27.93 -18.09
C PRO A 6 -5.24 -28.92 -18.10
N ALA A 7 -5.21 -29.94 -18.97
CA ALA A 7 -6.27 -30.93 -19.08
C ALA A 7 -6.24 -31.97 -17.95
N LYS A 8 -5.08 -32.14 -17.29
CA LYS A 8 -4.89 -33.11 -16.20
C LYS A 8 -5.11 -32.52 -14.81
N TYR A 9 -5.22 -31.20 -14.70
CA TYR A 9 -5.34 -30.50 -13.44
C TYR A 9 -6.77 -30.59 -12.90
N GLY A 10 -6.95 -31.10 -11.68
CA GLY A 10 -8.26 -31.45 -11.10
C GLY A 10 -8.58 -32.94 -11.14
N LEU A 11 -7.75 -33.78 -11.77
CA LEU A 11 -7.88 -35.23 -11.73
C LEU A 11 -7.23 -35.83 -10.48
N PRO A 12 -7.78 -36.93 -9.93
CA PRO A 12 -7.17 -37.66 -8.82
C PRO A 12 -5.72 -38.05 -9.15
N GLY A 13 -4.77 -37.67 -8.30
CA GLY A 13 -3.34 -37.98 -8.47
C GLY A 13 -2.52 -36.98 -9.30
N PHE A 14 -3.15 -35.99 -9.95
CA PHE A 14 -2.46 -34.97 -10.77
C PHE A 14 -2.59 -33.54 -10.23
N THR A 15 -3.43 -33.34 -9.21
CA THR A 15 -3.58 -32.05 -8.53
C THR A 15 -2.58 -31.92 -7.38
N PRO A 16 -1.59 -31.00 -7.45
CA PRO A 16 -0.71 -30.74 -6.31
C PRO A 16 -1.51 -30.12 -5.16
N LEU A 17 -0.99 -30.25 -3.92
CA LEU A 17 -1.55 -29.54 -2.76
C LEU A 17 -1.57 -28.02 -2.95
N TRP A 18 -0.58 -27.50 -3.70
CA TRP A 18 -0.47 -26.09 -4.02
C TRP A 18 -0.15 -25.87 -5.51
N PRO A 19 -0.88 -24.98 -6.21
CA PRO A 19 -2.04 -24.21 -5.74
C PRO A 19 -3.31 -25.09 -5.61
N PRO A 20 -4.32 -24.69 -4.81
CA PRO A 20 -5.58 -25.41 -4.69
C PRO A 20 -6.40 -25.36 -5.98
N GLU A 21 -7.06 -26.47 -6.32
CA GLU A 21 -7.84 -26.61 -7.54
C GLU A 21 -8.92 -25.52 -7.73
N PRO A 22 -9.73 -25.18 -6.70
CA PRO A 22 -10.77 -24.16 -6.87
C PRO A 22 -10.21 -22.80 -7.26
N CYS A 23 -9.03 -22.43 -6.74
CA CYS A 23 -8.37 -21.17 -7.05
C CYS A 23 -7.93 -21.13 -8.52
N VAL A 24 -7.32 -22.21 -9.01
CA VAL A 24 -6.88 -22.29 -10.40
C VAL A 24 -8.08 -22.29 -11.35
N ARG A 25 -9.16 -23.01 -11.01
CA ARG A 25 -10.39 -22.99 -11.81
C ARG A 25 -11.01 -21.59 -11.86
N ALA A 26 -11.03 -20.87 -10.74
CA ALA A 26 -11.51 -19.49 -10.68
C ALA A 26 -10.69 -18.55 -11.57
N ILE A 27 -9.35 -18.67 -11.55
CA ILE A 27 -8.46 -17.88 -12.42
C ILE A 27 -8.73 -18.18 -13.90
N HIS A 28 -8.87 -19.45 -14.28
CA HIS A 28 -9.16 -19.82 -15.67
C HIS A 28 -10.56 -19.41 -16.12
N TRP A 29 -11.54 -19.41 -15.21
CA TRP A 29 -12.87 -18.88 -15.48
C TRP A 29 -12.82 -17.37 -15.70
N TRP A 30 -12.15 -16.63 -14.82
CA TRP A 30 -11.97 -15.18 -14.94
C TRP A 30 -11.28 -14.82 -16.25
N GLY A 31 -10.20 -15.52 -16.57
CA GLY A 31 -9.40 -15.21 -17.74
C GLY A 31 -10.11 -15.48 -19.07
N ARG A 32 -11.00 -16.48 -19.11
CA ARG A 32 -11.86 -16.75 -20.28
C ARG A 32 -13.05 -15.81 -20.37
N THR A 33 -13.55 -15.31 -19.23
CA THR A 33 -14.80 -14.55 -19.14
C THR A 33 -14.58 -13.05 -19.35
N ALA A 34 -13.50 -12.51 -18.78
CA ALA A 34 -13.25 -11.07 -18.72
C ALA A 34 -11.79 -10.74 -19.08
N ASP A 35 -10.82 -11.48 -18.56
CA ASP A 35 -9.42 -11.03 -18.53
C ASP A 35 -8.45 -11.97 -19.25
N LYS A 36 -8.38 -11.83 -20.57
CA LYS A 36 -7.49 -12.66 -21.40
C LYS A 36 -6.01 -12.45 -21.07
N LEU A 37 -5.64 -11.30 -20.51
CA LEU A 37 -4.26 -10.97 -20.17
C LEU A 37 -3.70 -11.91 -19.10
N VAL A 38 -4.52 -12.31 -18.13
CA VAL A 38 -4.18 -13.28 -17.08
C VAL A 38 -3.83 -14.66 -17.65
N LEU A 39 -4.37 -15.03 -18.82
CA LEU A 39 -4.04 -16.29 -19.49
C LEU A 39 -2.83 -16.16 -20.42
N ALA A 40 -2.72 -15.05 -21.14
CA ALA A 40 -1.61 -14.81 -22.08
C ALA A 40 -0.26 -14.62 -21.38
N ARG A 41 -0.26 -14.00 -20.20
CA ARG A 41 0.91 -13.85 -19.31
C ARG A 41 2.18 -13.38 -20.03
N PRO A 42 2.13 -12.24 -20.76
CA PRO A 42 3.31 -11.65 -21.38
C PRO A 42 4.37 -11.31 -20.32
N VAL A 43 5.63 -11.18 -20.74
CA VAL A 43 6.78 -11.03 -19.83
C VAL A 43 6.58 -9.86 -18.86
N TRP A 44 6.17 -8.70 -19.36
CA TRP A 44 5.95 -7.51 -18.54
C TRP A 44 4.87 -7.74 -17.46
N PHE A 45 3.79 -8.46 -17.79
CA PHE A 45 2.71 -8.75 -16.86
C PHE A 45 3.15 -9.72 -15.76
N ARG A 46 3.99 -10.71 -16.10
CA ARG A 46 4.61 -11.59 -15.10
C ARG A 46 5.52 -10.81 -14.15
N VAL A 47 6.31 -9.87 -14.68
CA VAL A 47 7.15 -8.99 -13.85
C VAL A 47 6.29 -8.12 -12.94
N ALA A 48 5.18 -7.56 -13.45
CA ALA A 48 4.23 -6.80 -12.65
C ALA A 48 3.68 -7.64 -11.49
N ILE A 49 3.21 -8.87 -11.75
CA ILE A 49 2.75 -9.81 -10.69
C ILE A 49 3.84 -10.05 -9.64
N TRP A 50 5.09 -10.28 -10.06
CA TRP A 50 6.19 -10.44 -9.11
C TRP A 50 6.42 -9.19 -8.26
N LEU A 51 6.31 -8.00 -8.86
CA LEU A 51 6.40 -6.74 -8.13
C LEU A 51 5.25 -6.59 -7.13
N GLU A 52 4.02 -7.02 -7.48
CA GLU A 52 2.91 -7.04 -6.54
C GLU A 52 3.18 -7.96 -5.35
N ILE A 53 3.69 -9.16 -5.61
CA ILE A 53 4.01 -10.13 -4.55
C ILE A 53 5.09 -9.57 -3.61
N VAL A 54 6.13 -8.93 -4.14
CA VAL A 54 7.26 -8.41 -3.36
C VAL A 54 6.94 -7.10 -2.64
N VAL A 55 6.10 -6.24 -3.22
CA VAL A 55 5.77 -4.91 -2.65
C VAL A 55 4.48 -4.98 -1.84
N GLN A 56 3.38 -5.42 -2.46
CA GLN A 56 2.05 -5.38 -1.84
C GLN A 56 1.90 -6.46 -0.77
N GLY A 57 2.43 -7.65 -1.02
CA GLY A 57 2.39 -8.76 -0.05
C GLY A 57 2.92 -8.36 1.33
N PRO A 58 4.19 -7.95 1.46
CA PRO A 58 4.74 -7.46 2.73
C PRO A 58 4.03 -6.22 3.25
N PHE A 59 3.63 -5.28 2.36
CA PHE A 59 2.94 -4.07 2.76
C PHE A 59 1.65 -4.38 3.54
N TYR A 60 0.86 -5.36 3.14
CA TYR A 60 -0.38 -5.70 3.87
C TYR A 60 -0.11 -6.13 5.31
N ALA A 61 0.94 -6.90 5.56
CA ALA A 61 1.34 -7.27 6.91
C ALA A 61 1.81 -6.05 7.73
N LEU A 62 2.65 -5.19 7.13
CA LEU A 62 3.12 -3.96 7.77
C LEU A 62 1.96 -3.00 8.08
N ALA A 63 1.01 -2.88 7.15
CA ALA A 63 -0.17 -2.04 7.29
C ALA A 63 -1.04 -2.52 8.45
N ILE A 64 -1.36 -3.81 8.54
CA ILE A 64 -2.13 -4.37 9.66
C ILE A 64 -1.43 -4.07 10.99
N LEU A 65 -0.12 -4.35 11.08
CA LEU A 65 0.64 -4.11 12.31
C LEU A 65 0.65 -2.64 12.72
N ALA A 66 0.91 -1.73 11.77
CA ALA A 66 0.98 -0.31 12.06
C ALA A 66 -0.39 0.33 12.31
N PHE A 67 -1.45 -0.13 11.63
CA PHE A 67 -2.82 0.34 11.89
C PHE A 67 -3.33 -0.12 13.26
N VAL A 68 -3.03 -1.37 13.65
CA VAL A 68 -3.38 -1.88 14.99
C VAL A 68 -2.59 -1.17 16.09
N ARG A 69 -1.32 -0.83 15.85
CA ARG A 69 -0.46 -0.14 16.82
C ARG A 69 -0.57 1.39 16.78
N GLY A 70 -1.26 1.95 15.79
CA GLY A 70 -1.37 3.40 15.57
C GLY A 70 -0.03 4.08 15.28
N GLU A 71 0.84 3.47 14.48
CA GLU A 71 2.21 3.96 14.25
C GLU A 71 2.34 4.71 12.92
N SER A 72 2.81 5.97 12.98
CA SER A 72 2.88 6.85 11.80
C SER A 72 3.99 6.52 10.79
N TRP A 73 4.94 5.62 11.12
CA TRP A 73 5.99 5.22 10.17
C TRP A 73 5.43 4.48 8.94
N ILE A 74 4.20 3.97 9.01
CA ILE A 74 3.52 3.30 7.88
C ILE A 74 3.32 4.20 6.67
N ARG A 75 3.43 5.52 6.86
CA ARG A 75 3.32 6.51 5.80
C ARG A 75 4.23 6.20 4.61
N LEU A 76 5.53 5.95 4.86
CA LEU A 76 6.48 5.73 3.77
C LEU A 76 6.16 4.43 2.99
N PRO A 77 5.99 3.26 3.63
CA PRO A 77 5.53 2.05 2.95
C PRO A 77 4.20 2.23 2.20
N ALA A 78 3.24 2.96 2.78
CA ALA A 78 1.94 3.20 2.17
C ALA A 78 2.03 4.06 0.91
N VAL A 79 2.91 5.06 0.89
CA VAL A 79 3.19 5.85 -0.32
C VAL A 79 3.83 4.98 -1.40
N VAL A 80 4.84 4.18 -1.05
CA VAL A 80 5.50 3.26 -2.01
C VAL A 80 4.50 2.27 -2.60
N TYR A 81 3.69 1.63 -1.76
CA TYR A 81 2.60 0.75 -2.18
C TYR A 81 1.65 1.45 -3.17
N SER A 82 1.20 2.65 -2.81
CA SER A 82 0.24 3.41 -3.62
C SER A 82 0.84 3.81 -4.96
N SER A 83 2.10 4.28 -4.99
CA SER A 83 2.80 4.65 -6.22
C SER A 83 2.99 3.47 -7.16
N VAL A 84 3.40 2.30 -6.64
CA VAL A 84 3.60 1.10 -7.46
C VAL A 84 2.26 0.64 -8.06
N LEU A 85 1.22 0.55 -7.24
CA LEU A 85 -0.09 0.10 -7.72
C LEU A 85 -0.70 1.07 -8.73
N LEU A 86 -0.59 2.38 -8.50
CA LEU A 86 -1.02 3.41 -9.45
C LEU A 86 -0.19 3.48 -10.73
N THR A 87 1.01 2.90 -10.74
CA THR A 87 1.83 2.79 -11.95
C THR A 87 1.43 1.56 -12.77
N ILE A 88 1.22 0.41 -12.13
CA ILE A 88 0.89 -0.85 -12.80
C ILE A 88 -0.55 -0.85 -13.32
N MET A 89 -1.50 -0.32 -12.56
CA MET A 89 -2.93 -0.42 -12.91
C MET A 89 -3.28 0.24 -14.26
N PRO A 90 -2.81 1.46 -14.59
CA PRO A 90 -3.03 2.04 -15.91
C PRO A 90 -2.42 1.21 -17.04
N MET A 91 -1.26 0.56 -16.83
CA MET A 91 -0.66 -0.33 -17.83
C MET A 91 -1.54 -1.57 -18.07
N VAL A 92 -2.02 -2.19 -16.99
CA VAL A 92 -2.91 -3.36 -17.04
C VAL A 92 -4.27 -3.03 -17.67
N LEU A 93 -4.87 -1.90 -17.30
CA LEU A 93 -6.12 -1.42 -17.90
C LEU A 93 -5.91 -1.02 -19.37
N GLY A 94 -4.79 -0.37 -19.69
CA GLY A 94 -4.45 0.00 -21.07
C GLY A 94 -4.35 -1.21 -21.98
N GLU A 95 -3.65 -2.27 -21.57
CA GLU A 95 -3.58 -3.53 -22.31
C GLU A 95 -4.97 -4.18 -22.45
N GLN A 96 -5.76 -4.21 -21.38
CA GLN A 96 -7.08 -4.84 -21.42
C GLN A 96 -8.11 -4.07 -22.25
N LEU A 97 -7.98 -2.75 -22.40
CA LEU A 97 -8.92 -1.92 -23.17
C LEU A 97 -8.48 -1.72 -24.63
N PHE A 98 -7.18 -1.56 -24.87
CA PHE A 98 -6.65 -1.16 -26.17
C PHE A 98 -5.58 -2.11 -26.74
N GLY A 99 -5.05 -3.02 -25.92
CA GLY A 99 -3.95 -3.91 -26.30
C GLY A 99 -4.41 -5.15 -27.09
N PRO A 100 -3.46 -6.03 -27.46
CA PRO A 100 -3.77 -7.27 -28.17
C PRO A 100 -4.68 -8.23 -27.40
N HIS A 101 -4.70 -8.13 -26.06
CA HIS A 101 -5.47 -8.99 -25.17
C HIS A 101 -6.75 -8.31 -24.66
N THR A 102 -7.50 -7.69 -25.57
CA THR A 102 -8.70 -6.93 -25.19
C THR A 102 -9.75 -7.77 -24.47
N THR A 103 -10.31 -7.18 -23.43
CA THR A 103 -11.40 -7.74 -22.66
C THR A 103 -12.68 -7.82 -23.47
N THR A 104 -13.44 -8.90 -23.28
CA THR A 104 -14.80 -9.03 -23.82
C THR A 104 -15.84 -8.27 -22.99
N ARG A 105 -15.47 -7.86 -21.76
CA ARG A 105 -16.39 -7.21 -20.78
C ARG A 105 -15.71 -6.01 -20.11
N PRO A 106 -15.55 -4.89 -20.81
CA PRO A 106 -14.81 -3.72 -20.29
C PRO A 106 -15.41 -3.14 -19.02
N GLY A 107 -16.75 -3.11 -18.90
CA GLY A 107 -17.40 -2.63 -17.68
C GLY A 107 -17.08 -3.49 -16.45
N LEU A 108 -17.01 -4.82 -16.60
CA LEU A 108 -16.69 -5.73 -15.49
C LEU A 108 -15.21 -5.61 -15.09
N VAL A 109 -14.32 -5.52 -16.08
CA VAL A 109 -12.88 -5.28 -15.85
C VAL A 109 -12.68 -3.94 -15.14
N LEU A 110 -13.31 -2.86 -15.60
CA LEU A 110 -13.21 -1.56 -14.96
C LEU A 110 -13.79 -1.56 -13.55
N ALA A 111 -14.87 -2.29 -13.27
CA ALA A 111 -15.40 -2.40 -11.92
C ALA A 111 -14.42 -3.11 -10.97
N VAL A 112 -13.84 -4.23 -11.41
CA VAL A 112 -12.90 -5.02 -10.60
C VAL A 112 -11.57 -4.28 -10.43
N TYR A 113 -10.91 -3.92 -11.53
CA TYR A 113 -9.62 -3.23 -11.51
C TYR A 113 -9.71 -1.79 -11.04
N GLY A 114 -10.88 -1.14 -11.20
CA GLY A 114 -11.15 0.18 -10.65
C GLY A 114 -11.04 0.20 -9.13
N ALA A 115 -11.44 -0.87 -8.44
CA ALA A 115 -11.25 -0.99 -7.00
C ALA A 115 -9.75 -0.94 -6.62
N TYR A 116 -8.87 -1.54 -7.44
CA TYR A 116 -7.41 -1.51 -7.26
C TYR A 116 -6.78 -0.17 -7.61
N VAL A 117 -7.48 0.72 -8.32
CA VAL A 117 -7.07 2.12 -8.52
C VAL A 117 -7.58 3.00 -7.38
N ILE A 118 -8.82 2.79 -6.94
CA ILE A 118 -9.44 3.59 -5.88
C ILE A 118 -8.73 3.36 -4.54
N MET A 119 -8.42 2.11 -4.18
CA MET A 119 -7.76 1.78 -2.91
C MET A 119 -6.44 2.52 -2.67
N PRO A 120 -5.44 2.50 -3.57
CA PRO A 120 -4.19 3.22 -3.37
C PRO A 120 -4.39 4.75 -3.34
N ILE A 121 -5.39 5.29 -4.05
CA ILE A 121 -5.74 6.72 -3.93
C ILE A 121 -6.23 7.03 -2.51
N LEU A 122 -7.12 6.20 -1.97
CA LEU A 122 -7.63 6.37 -0.60
C LEU A 122 -6.51 6.23 0.43
N VAL A 123 -5.62 5.24 0.26
CA VAL A 123 -4.46 5.05 1.14
C VAL A 123 -3.51 6.24 1.07
N ALA A 124 -3.12 6.68 -0.13
CA ALA A 124 -2.27 7.85 -0.33
C ALA A 124 -2.89 9.11 0.28
N TRP A 125 -4.20 9.31 0.09
CA TRP A 125 -4.93 10.41 0.70
C TRP A 125 -4.98 10.31 2.23
N ARG A 126 -5.14 9.11 2.78
CA ARG A 126 -5.17 8.87 4.23
C ARG A 126 -3.83 9.17 4.91
N VAL A 127 -2.71 8.91 4.24
CA VAL A 127 -1.34 9.10 4.77
C VAL A 127 -0.66 10.38 4.26
N ARG A 128 -1.41 11.28 3.62
CA ARG A 128 -0.86 12.52 3.04
C ARG A 128 -0.16 13.41 4.08
N HIS A 129 -0.63 13.39 5.32
CA HIS A 129 -0.05 14.14 6.43
C HIS A 129 1.06 13.35 7.13
N PRO A 130 2.12 14.02 7.64
CA PRO A 130 3.19 13.36 8.39
C PRO A 130 2.70 12.61 9.62
N GLU A 131 1.69 13.16 10.31
CA GLU A 131 1.04 12.52 11.44
C GLU A 131 -0.16 11.71 10.95
N VAL A 132 0.02 10.40 10.80
CA VAL A 132 -1.04 9.48 10.35
C VAL A 132 -2.03 9.19 11.48
N PHE A 133 -1.53 9.14 12.71
CA PHE A 133 -2.29 8.95 13.95
C PHE A 133 -1.96 10.05 14.95
N PRO A 134 -2.92 10.44 15.80
CA PRO A 134 -2.64 11.34 16.91
C PRO A 134 -1.59 10.72 17.85
N PRO A 135 -0.75 11.55 18.51
CA PRO A 135 0.22 11.07 19.49
C PRO A 135 -0.48 10.18 20.53
N ARG A 136 0.17 9.09 20.94
CA ARG A 136 -0.38 8.23 22.00
C ARG A 136 -0.57 9.08 23.25
N ILE A 137 -1.66 8.88 24.01
CA ILE A 137 -1.95 9.71 25.20
C ILE A 137 -0.74 9.77 26.16
N ILE A 138 -0.03 8.66 26.33
CA ILE A 138 1.18 8.58 27.18
C ILE A 138 2.32 9.43 26.61
N GLU A 139 2.56 9.36 25.30
CA GLU A 139 3.57 10.19 24.63
C GLU A 139 3.18 11.67 24.63
N GLY A 140 1.88 11.97 24.48
CA GLY A 140 1.32 13.32 24.59
C GLY A 140 1.46 13.88 26.02
N MET A 141 1.23 13.07 27.04
CA MET A 141 1.47 13.43 28.44
C MET A 141 2.95 13.63 28.73
N ALA A 142 3.82 12.75 28.22
CA ALA A 142 5.27 12.88 28.37
C ALA A 142 5.81 14.11 27.64
N ALA A 143 5.33 14.39 26.43
CA ALA A 143 5.68 15.58 25.66
C ALA A 143 5.15 16.87 26.32
N ALA A 144 3.93 16.84 26.86
CA ALA A 144 3.38 17.94 27.64
C ALA A 144 4.17 18.19 28.93
N ALA A 145 4.58 17.13 29.62
CA ALA A 145 5.44 17.21 30.81
C ALA A 145 6.82 17.78 30.46
N ALA A 146 7.45 17.29 29.39
CA ALA A 146 8.74 17.80 28.92
C ALA A 146 8.65 19.27 28.46
N ALA A 147 7.56 19.66 27.80
CA ALA A 147 7.30 21.05 27.41
C ALA A 147 7.08 21.95 28.64
N ALA A 148 6.41 21.46 29.68
CA ALA A 148 6.25 22.16 30.95
C ALA A 148 7.58 22.31 31.70
N GLU A 149 8.45 21.29 31.66
CA GLU A 149 9.78 21.31 32.27
C GLU A 149 10.72 22.31 31.57
N LEU A 150 10.68 22.37 30.23
CA LEU A 150 11.38 23.38 29.42
C LEU A 150 10.88 24.82 29.66
N GLN A 151 9.63 24.98 30.09
CA GLN A 151 9.04 26.27 30.44
C GLN A 151 9.17 26.62 31.93
N GLY A 152 9.75 25.73 32.73
CA GLY A 152 9.91 25.88 34.17
C GLY A 152 10.77 27.10 34.57
N PRO A 153 10.69 27.52 35.85
CA PRO A 153 11.24 28.78 36.36
C PRO A 153 12.75 28.96 36.12
N ALA A 154 13.51 27.88 35.93
CA ALA A 154 14.94 27.93 35.58
C ALA A 154 15.18 28.48 34.16
N ALA A 155 14.35 28.11 33.17
CA ALA A 155 14.43 28.60 31.80
C ALA A 155 13.97 30.06 31.70
N THR A 156 12.95 30.45 32.47
CA THR A 156 12.49 31.84 32.59
C THR A 156 13.57 32.75 33.22
N ARG A 157 14.28 32.26 34.25
CA ARG A 157 15.42 32.97 34.86
C ARG A 157 16.60 33.11 33.91
N ALA A 158 16.94 32.08 33.14
CA ALA A 158 18.01 32.14 32.13
C ALA A 158 17.72 33.14 31.00
N ARG A 159 16.44 33.28 30.62
CA ARG A 159 15.99 34.25 29.60
C ARG A 159 16.02 35.69 30.09
N HIS A 160 15.71 35.94 31.37
CA HIS A 160 15.85 37.26 31.99
C HIS A 160 17.30 37.64 32.31
N ALA A 161 18.16 36.68 32.66
CA ALA A 161 19.58 36.94 32.92
C ALA A 161 20.37 37.35 31.66
N ARG A 162 19.89 37.01 30.46
CA ARG A 162 20.55 37.32 29.18
C ARG A 162 20.11 38.63 28.53
N SER A 163 19.22 39.41 29.13
CA SER A 163 18.86 40.73 28.58
C SER A 163 19.99 41.74 28.86
N PRO A 164 20.72 42.25 27.85
CA PRO A 164 21.75 43.26 28.09
C PRO A 164 21.06 44.55 28.56
N GLN A 165 21.45 45.07 29.72
CA GLN A 165 21.00 46.39 30.16
C GLN A 165 21.39 47.43 29.10
N ARG A 166 20.39 47.96 28.41
CA ARG A 166 20.52 49.06 27.45
C ARG A 166 21.00 50.30 28.22
N LYS A 167 22.31 50.55 28.19
CA LYS A 167 22.93 51.78 28.71
C LYS A 167 22.28 52.98 28.03
N LYS A 168 21.48 53.76 28.77
CA LYS A 168 21.05 55.10 28.37
C LYS A 168 22.29 55.98 28.32
N ARG A 169 22.68 56.43 27.12
CA ARG A 169 23.60 57.55 26.96
C ARG A 169 22.79 58.84 27.00
N ALA A 170 23.22 59.74 27.89
CA ALA A 170 22.85 61.15 27.94
C ALA A 170 23.53 61.91 26.79
#